data_AF-A0A9X0LBG6-F1
#
_entry.id   AF-A0A9X0LBG6-F1
#
_cell.length_a   1.000
_cell.length_b   1.000
_cell.length_c   1.000
_cell.angle_alpha   90.00
_cell.angle_beta   90.00
_cell.angle_gamma   90.00
#
_symmetry.space_group_name_H-M   'P 1'
#
loop_
_entity.id
_entity.type
_entity.pdbx_description
1 polymer ?
#
loop_
_entity_poly.entity_id
_entity_poly.type
_entity_poly.pdbx_seq_one_letter_code
_entity_poly.pdbx_strand_id
1 'polypeptide(L)'
;MTMRSLRAGVAGLALTVLALTTGTTPAAAEPAGITTDGADLVSLALHGDSMSLRIRDAAQVAHDVPGHDPAEVILGPDGGLAGRVPPGKAFAFLGPTGHPVWSLSAGDTGFPALDTTGVRPGVVVDDTVALTLRSVEGPGEFAAYTLAGIGEASPLFGSRPGVTRTAHLPVGMRTGGVVWVFDAAGDYRFTLTGSSTLRSGRKVSADATYRVHVPTISPAEQAPLPAVRQPVPPEGQSAPRPLAAPAAAPKPEATPKPAVAPPVKAATTAAGARQVIADGHVDMGPQLSADTWTIRIKDDRSSPPVWRETADVVLQVKDNAKITVPAGAEFLGKQGDTVWLLPQSQQAGIVWPGWNTQHQSVVSGVKGTVTWALKGVNGPGRFALFLTGSFGKADVLFDSAKPFPQQLSVPLNTHAHGNWAFTEPGLYRLAVQMSGTTTAGKAVTDTKTLTIAVGDRTDPTSGFGPDSGSGGGGDNDGKEQGAGSLPRTGTGWVLSAAAAGVVLVAVGTVLMLLTRRRRAGLADTARANP
;
A
#
# COMPACT_ATOMS: atom_id res chain seq x y z
N MET A 1 -94.90 28.62 43.26
CA MET A 1 -93.87 29.49 43.87
C MET A 1 -92.68 28.64 44.24
N THR A 2 -91.49 29.23 44.22
CA THR A 2 -90.21 28.75 44.79
C THR A 2 -89.45 27.61 44.07
N MET A 3 -88.29 28.05 43.54
CA MET A 3 -87.10 27.32 43.14
C MET A 3 -86.67 26.23 44.14
N ARG A 4 -86.11 25.13 43.63
CA ARG A 4 -85.05 24.39 44.31
C ARG A 4 -83.94 24.02 43.36
N SER A 5 -82.75 24.37 43.81
CA SER A 5 -81.42 24.28 43.23
C SER A 5 -80.91 22.84 43.15
N LEU A 6 -80.27 22.50 42.03
CA LEU A 6 -79.31 21.39 41.97
C LEU A 6 -77.89 21.98 41.98
N ARG A 7 -77.13 21.59 43.01
CA ARG A 7 -75.69 21.81 43.11
C ARG A 7 -74.96 20.88 42.13
N ALA A 8 -74.17 21.46 41.22
CA ALA A 8 -73.18 20.73 40.44
C ALA A 8 -71.91 20.55 41.29
N GLY A 9 -71.47 19.31 41.46
CA GLY A 9 -70.18 18.96 42.06
C GLY A 9 -69.06 19.08 41.02
N VAL A 10 -68.02 19.83 41.38
CA VAL A 10 -66.79 20.02 40.59
C VAL A 10 -65.90 18.79 40.78
N ALA A 11 -65.61 18.05 39.70
CA ALA A 11 -64.55 17.06 39.66
C ALA A 11 -63.26 17.73 39.18
N GLY A 12 -62.27 17.86 40.07
CA GLY A 12 -60.94 18.37 39.75
C GLY A 12 -60.14 17.30 39.01
N LEU A 13 -59.74 17.60 37.77
CA LEU A 13 -58.77 16.82 37.02
C LEU A 13 -57.36 17.39 37.30
N ALA A 14 -56.51 16.62 37.96
CA ALA A 14 -55.11 16.99 38.19
C ALA A 14 -54.30 16.81 36.90
N LEU A 15 -53.81 17.92 36.33
CA LEU A 15 -52.87 17.92 35.22
C LEU A 15 -51.46 17.58 35.73
N THR A 16 -50.91 16.43 35.34
CA THR A 16 -49.52 16.07 35.60
C THR A 16 -48.65 16.65 34.48
N VAL A 17 -47.85 17.67 34.79
CA VAL A 17 -46.84 18.21 33.87
C VAL A 17 -45.63 17.29 33.91
N LEU A 18 -45.41 16.52 32.85
CA LEU A 18 -44.21 15.71 32.67
C LEU A 18 -43.09 16.64 32.16
N ALA A 19 -42.14 16.99 33.03
CA ALA A 19 -40.94 17.70 32.65
C ALA A 19 -40.06 16.78 31.79
N LEU A 20 -39.96 17.08 30.48
CA LEU A 20 -39.01 16.47 29.57
C LEU A 20 -37.60 16.92 29.97
N THR A 21 -36.83 16.03 30.56
CA THR A 21 -35.38 16.21 30.71
C THR A 21 -34.75 16.04 29.33
N THR A 22 -34.04 17.06 28.87
CA THR A 22 -33.21 17.00 27.67
C THR A 22 -32.06 16.05 27.94
N GLY A 23 -32.21 14.78 27.58
CA GLY A 23 -31.12 13.83 27.54
C GLY A 23 -30.08 14.33 26.55
N THR A 24 -28.91 14.70 27.04
CA THR A 24 -27.73 14.92 26.20
C THR A 24 -27.46 13.62 25.45
N THR A 25 -27.68 13.64 24.14
CA THR A 25 -27.25 12.56 23.25
C THR A 25 -25.74 12.39 23.48
N PRO A 26 -25.24 11.18 23.82
CA PRO A 26 -23.80 10.98 23.89
C PRO A 26 -23.21 11.38 22.54
N ALA A 27 -22.21 12.25 22.55
CA ALA A 27 -21.48 12.63 21.35
C ALA A 27 -21.06 11.35 20.64
N ALA A 28 -21.49 11.18 19.37
CA ALA A 28 -21.09 10.05 18.57
C ALA A 28 -19.55 9.97 18.61
N ALA A 29 -19.03 8.77 18.91
CA ALA A 29 -17.59 8.56 18.89
C ALA A 29 -17.04 9.04 17.54
N GLU A 30 -15.97 9.84 17.59
CA GLU A 30 -15.36 10.38 16.39
C GLU A 30 -14.92 9.20 15.48
N PRO A 31 -15.25 9.24 14.17
CA PRO A 31 -14.90 8.16 13.25
C PRO A 31 -13.40 7.87 13.31
N ALA A 32 -13.02 6.59 13.23
CA ALA A 32 -11.60 6.22 13.25
C ALA A 32 -10.88 6.78 12.01
N GLY A 33 -9.70 7.35 12.22
CA GLY A 33 -8.80 7.79 11.15
C GLY A 33 -8.12 6.60 10.48
N ILE A 34 -8.04 6.62 9.16
CA ILE A 34 -7.31 5.64 8.34
C ILE A 34 -6.18 6.34 7.60
N THR A 35 -4.96 5.80 7.77
CA THR A 35 -3.82 6.17 6.91
C THR A 35 -4.06 5.65 5.50
N THR A 36 -3.73 6.48 4.50
CA THR A 36 -3.91 6.08 3.10
C THR A 36 -2.74 5.27 2.55
N ASP A 37 -1.63 5.19 3.30
CA ASP A 37 -0.45 4.49 2.83
C ASP A 37 -0.70 2.98 2.75
N GLY A 38 -0.60 2.44 1.53
CA GLY A 38 -0.84 1.03 1.20
C GLY A 38 -2.32 0.63 1.22
N ALA A 39 -3.24 1.56 1.48
CA ALA A 39 -4.67 1.31 1.54
C ALA A 39 -5.31 1.15 0.14
N ASP A 40 -6.41 0.41 0.07
CA ASP A 40 -7.33 0.51 -1.06
C ASP A 40 -8.36 1.59 -0.74
N LEU A 41 -8.23 2.75 -1.38
CA LEU A 41 -9.15 3.88 -1.20
C LEU A 41 -10.55 3.53 -1.70
N VAL A 42 -10.64 2.66 -2.70
CA VAL A 42 -11.89 2.07 -3.16
C VAL A 42 -11.64 0.59 -3.41
N SER A 43 -12.33 -0.28 -2.68
CA SER A 43 -12.44 -1.71 -2.99
C SER A 43 -13.87 -2.01 -3.45
N LEU A 44 -13.99 -2.40 -4.71
CA LEU A 44 -15.23 -2.78 -5.38
C LEU A 44 -15.37 -4.30 -5.40
N ALA A 45 -16.45 -4.79 -4.81
CA ALA A 45 -16.78 -6.21 -4.81
C ALA A 45 -18.19 -6.46 -5.33
N LEU A 46 -18.37 -7.61 -5.97
CA LEU A 46 -19.67 -8.08 -6.45
C LEU A 46 -19.94 -9.47 -5.88
N HIS A 47 -20.93 -9.56 -4.99
CA HIS A 47 -21.38 -10.81 -4.39
C HIS A 47 -22.78 -11.16 -4.91
N GLY A 48 -22.84 -12.11 -5.84
CA GLY A 48 -24.04 -12.38 -6.61
C GLY A 48 -24.41 -11.14 -7.42
N ASP A 49 -25.50 -10.48 -7.02
CA ASP A 49 -26.05 -9.31 -7.69
C ASP A 49 -25.89 -8.02 -6.89
N SER A 50 -25.24 -8.10 -5.74
CA SER A 50 -25.01 -6.99 -4.83
C SER A 50 -23.59 -6.46 -5.01
N MET A 51 -23.48 -5.20 -5.42
CA MET A 51 -22.21 -4.48 -5.48
C MET A 51 -21.96 -3.77 -4.15
N SER A 52 -20.69 -3.61 -3.76
CA SER A 52 -20.30 -2.83 -2.58
C SER A 52 -19.04 -2.01 -2.85
N LEU A 53 -18.96 -0.83 -2.23
CA LEU A 53 -17.74 -0.01 -2.16
C LEU A 53 -17.28 0.04 -0.71
N ARG A 54 -15.98 -0.22 -0.48
CA ARG A 54 -15.34 -0.22 0.84
C ARG A 54 -13.99 0.49 0.80
N ILE A 55 -13.44 0.80 1.97
CA ILE A 55 -12.02 1.17 2.15
C ILE A 55 -11.33 0.00 2.83
N ARG A 56 -10.15 -0.42 2.35
CA ARG A 56 -9.30 -1.37 3.08
C ARG A 56 -8.01 -0.68 3.51
N ASP A 57 -7.75 -0.63 4.80
CA ASP A 57 -6.43 -0.18 5.29
C ASP A 57 -5.33 -1.21 4.94
N ALA A 58 -4.06 -0.82 5.08
CA ALA A 58 -2.93 -1.69 4.71
C ALA A 58 -2.93 -3.04 5.45
N ALA A 59 -3.39 -3.08 6.71
CA ALA A 59 -3.49 -4.32 7.45
C ALA A 59 -4.61 -5.21 6.89
N GLN A 60 -5.76 -4.64 6.54
CA GLN A 60 -6.86 -5.37 5.92
C GLN A 60 -6.49 -5.91 4.53
N VAL A 61 -5.75 -5.12 3.74
CA VAL A 61 -5.19 -5.56 2.45
C VAL A 61 -4.26 -6.75 2.65
N ALA A 62 -3.34 -6.68 3.63
CA ALA A 62 -2.37 -7.75 3.88
C ALA A 62 -3.02 -9.07 4.34
N HIS A 63 -4.18 -9.03 4.99
CA HIS A 63 -4.89 -10.21 5.50
C HIS A 63 -6.11 -10.62 4.66
N ASP A 64 -6.39 -9.91 3.56
CA ASP A 64 -7.55 -10.10 2.69
C ASP A 64 -8.89 -10.17 3.46
N VAL A 65 -9.08 -9.23 4.39
CA VAL A 65 -10.32 -9.12 5.19
C VAL A 65 -11.25 -8.03 4.67
N PRO A 66 -12.56 -8.09 4.98
CA PRO A 66 -13.52 -7.07 4.55
C PRO A 66 -13.12 -5.67 5.00
N GLY A 67 -13.30 -4.69 4.11
CA GLY A 67 -13.00 -3.28 4.37
C GLY A 67 -14.06 -2.56 5.20
N HIS A 68 -13.70 -1.36 5.65
CA HIS A 68 -14.57 -0.44 6.38
C HIS A 68 -15.65 0.17 5.48
N ASP A 69 -16.78 0.55 6.08
CA ASP A 69 -17.73 1.46 5.44
C ASP A 69 -17.09 2.86 5.30
N PRO A 70 -17.03 3.45 4.10
CA PRO A 70 -16.44 4.77 3.91
C PRO A 70 -17.10 5.89 4.73
N ALA A 71 -18.35 5.71 5.16
CA ALA A 71 -19.05 6.70 5.98
C ALA A 71 -18.69 6.63 7.48
N GLU A 72 -18.08 5.53 7.93
CA GLU A 72 -17.76 5.25 9.34
C GLU A 72 -16.29 5.56 9.70
N VAL A 73 -15.49 5.97 8.71
CA VAL A 73 -14.05 6.24 8.85
C VAL A 73 -13.71 7.58 8.20
N ILE A 74 -12.58 8.16 8.60
CA ILE A 74 -12.05 9.39 7.99
C ILE A 74 -10.70 9.06 7.36
N LEU A 75 -10.54 9.38 6.07
CA LEU A 75 -9.25 9.28 5.40
C LEU A 75 -8.40 10.53 5.70
N GLY A 76 -7.16 10.32 6.14
CA GLY A 76 -6.20 11.37 6.50
C GLY A 76 -5.86 11.37 8.00
N PRO A 77 -4.80 12.08 8.46
CA PRO A 77 -3.73 12.75 7.72
C PRO A 77 -2.35 12.04 7.79
N ASP A 78 -2.25 10.87 8.42
CA ASP A 78 -0.96 10.20 8.61
C ASP A 78 -0.37 9.80 7.24
N GLY A 79 0.66 10.56 6.82
CA GLY A 79 1.37 10.38 5.53
C GLY A 79 1.06 11.42 4.45
N GLY A 80 0.12 12.37 4.68
CA GLY A 80 -0.24 13.39 3.68
C GLY A 80 0.86 14.42 3.42
N LEU A 81 0.92 14.98 2.19
CA LEU A 81 1.92 15.95 1.78
C LEU A 81 1.30 17.17 1.08
N ALA A 82 1.80 18.36 1.40
CA ALA A 82 1.44 19.60 0.72
C ALA A 82 2.53 20.01 -0.27
N GLY A 83 2.13 20.34 -1.49
CA GLY A 83 3.02 20.71 -2.58
C GLY A 83 2.43 21.80 -3.46
N ARG A 84 3.07 22.03 -4.61
CA ARG A 84 2.60 22.95 -5.63
C ARG A 84 2.44 22.21 -6.94
N VAL A 85 1.45 22.60 -7.75
CA VAL A 85 1.22 22.05 -9.08
C VAL A 85 2.51 22.18 -9.90
N PRO A 86 3.11 21.05 -10.33
CA PRO A 86 4.33 21.08 -11.13
C PRO A 86 4.15 21.82 -12.46
N PRO A 87 5.23 22.39 -13.04
CA PRO A 87 5.20 22.86 -14.41
C PRO A 87 4.99 21.67 -15.37
N GLY A 88 4.38 21.94 -16.53
CA GLY A 88 4.21 20.97 -17.60
C GLY A 88 2.77 20.46 -17.77
N LYS A 89 2.51 19.83 -18.91
CA LYS A 89 1.16 19.42 -19.32
C LYS A 89 0.58 18.29 -18.46
N ALA A 90 1.44 17.41 -17.93
CA ALA A 90 1.02 16.24 -17.19
C ALA A 90 0.20 16.58 -15.93
N PHE A 91 0.52 17.68 -15.24
CA PHE A 91 -0.19 18.10 -14.02
C PHE A 91 -1.11 19.30 -14.22
N ALA A 92 -1.27 19.80 -15.46
CA ALA A 92 -2.07 21.00 -15.74
C ALA A 92 -3.55 20.84 -15.34
N PHE A 93 -4.06 19.61 -15.26
CA PHE A 93 -5.40 19.31 -14.75
C PHE A 93 -5.56 19.63 -13.24
N LEU A 94 -4.45 19.70 -12.51
CA LEU A 94 -4.38 20.14 -11.11
C LEU A 94 -4.34 21.67 -10.96
N GLY A 95 -4.49 22.42 -12.06
CA GLY A 95 -4.64 23.86 -12.05
C GLY A 95 -3.38 24.57 -12.55
N PRO A 96 -3.27 25.89 -12.36
CA PRO A 96 -2.12 26.63 -12.84
C PRO A 96 -0.85 26.23 -12.09
N THR A 97 0.29 26.24 -12.79
CA THR A 97 1.60 25.92 -12.21
C THR A 97 1.87 26.78 -10.97
N GLY A 98 2.38 26.14 -9.91
CA GLY A 98 2.69 26.82 -8.65
C GLY A 98 1.53 26.93 -7.67
N HIS A 99 0.28 26.61 -8.07
CA HIS A 99 -0.85 26.61 -7.12
C HIS A 99 -0.68 25.57 -6.02
N PRO A 100 -1.08 25.87 -4.78
CA PRO A 100 -0.94 24.94 -3.66
C PRO A 100 -1.93 23.77 -3.79
N VAL A 101 -1.46 22.56 -3.47
CA VAL A 101 -2.23 21.32 -3.53
C VAL A 101 -1.80 20.37 -2.40
N TRP A 102 -2.72 19.54 -1.93
CA TRP A 102 -2.54 18.59 -0.83
C TRP A 102 -2.88 17.19 -1.29
N SER A 103 -2.01 16.23 -0.99
CA SER A 103 -2.27 14.81 -1.22
C SER A 103 -2.41 14.07 0.10
N LEU A 104 -3.27 13.03 0.11
CA LEU A 104 -3.46 12.18 1.30
C LEU A 104 -2.31 11.22 1.56
N SER A 105 -1.41 11.02 0.59
CA SER A 105 -0.20 10.22 0.70
C SER A 105 0.98 10.99 0.11
N ALA A 106 2.17 10.78 0.67
CA ALA A 106 3.43 11.30 0.15
C ALA A 106 3.92 10.51 -1.08
N GLY A 107 3.52 9.24 -1.19
CA GLY A 107 3.91 8.37 -2.30
C GLY A 107 5.27 7.70 -2.17
N ASP A 108 5.84 7.66 -0.96
CA ASP A 108 7.18 7.14 -0.71
C ASP A 108 7.23 5.59 -0.65
N THR A 109 6.40 4.92 0.14
CA THR A 109 6.47 3.45 0.27
C THR A 109 5.13 2.73 0.20
N GLY A 110 4.01 3.45 0.14
CA GLY A 110 2.69 2.86 0.10
C GLY A 110 1.70 3.71 -0.67
N PHE A 111 1.85 3.87 -1.98
CA PHE A 111 0.76 4.51 -2.72
C PHE A 111 -0.55 3.75 -2.51
N PRO A 112 -1.65 4.48 -2.28
CA PRO A 112 -2.96 3.88 -2.26
C PRO A 112 -3.31 3.24 -3.61
N ALA A 113 -4.34 2.40 -3.58
CA ALA A 113 -4.84 1.71 -4.77
C ALA A 113 -6.36 1.84 -4.95
N LEU A 114 -6.81 1.53 -6.16
CA LEU A 114 -8.20 1.18 -6.48
C LEU A 114 -8.25 -0.33 -6.73
N ASP A 115 -9.05 -1.04 -5.95
CA ASP A 115 -9.17 -2.49 -6.01
C ASP A 115 -10.52 -2.89 -6.63
N THR A 116 -10.45 -3.71 -7.68
CA THR A 116 -11.60 -4.32 -8.35
C THR A 116 -11.51 -5.85 -8.35
N THR A 117 -10.58 -6.43 -7.58
CA THR A 117 -10.39 -7.88 -7.51
C THR A 117 -11.59 -8.62 -6.95
N GLY A 118 -12.44 -7.93 -6.17
CA GLY A 118 -13.75 -8.41 -5.74
C GLY A 118 -14.79 -8.58 -6.85
N VAL A 119 -14.50 -8.15 -8.09
CA VAL A 119 -15.32 -8.39 -9.28
C VAL A 119 -14.60 -9.34 -10.22
N ARG A 120 -15.17 -10.53 -10.43
CA ARG A 120 -14.52 -11.56 -11.26
C ARG A 120 -14.62 -11.22 -12.76
N PRO A 121 -13.55 -11.44 -13.54
CA PRO A 121 -13.62 -11.42 -14.99
C PRO A 121 -14.69 -12.38 -15.53
N GLY A 122 -15.39 -11.97 -16.57
CA GLY A 122 -16.49 -12.67 -17.21
C GLY A 122 -17.87 -12.43 -16.58
N VAL A 123 -17.99 -11.74 -15.44
CA VAL A 123 -19.29 -11.55 -14.77
C VAL A 123 -20.04 -10.31 -15.28
N VAL A 124 -19.29 -9.26 -15.63
CA VAL A 124 -19.84 -8.01 -16.16
C VAL A 124 -19.56 -7.86 -17.64
N VAL A 125 -20.29 -6.96 -18.30
CA VAL A 125 -20.06 -6.59 -19.70
C VAL A 125 -18.70 -5.90 -19.82
N ASP A 126 -17.95 -6.27 -20.87
CA ASP A 126 -16.61 -5.75 -21.20
C ASP A 126 -15.56 -5.83 -20.08
N ASP A 127 -15.80 -6.65 -19.04
CA ASP A 127 -14.92 -6.80 -17.89
C ASP A 127 -14.48 -5.46 -17.29
N THR A 128 -15.42 -4.50 -17.25
CA THR A 128 -15.19 -3.13 -16.81
C THR A 128 -16.21 -2.70 -15.75
N VAL A 129 -15.74 -1.93 -14.76
CA VAL A 129 -16.58 -1.23 -13.78
C VAL A 129 -16.39 0.28 -13.91
N ALA A 130 -17.47 1.05 -13.76
CA ALA A 130 -17.43 2.50 -13.76
C ALA A 130 -17.47 3.01 -12.31
N LEU A 131 -16.47 3.82 -11.95
CA LEU A 131 -16.41 4.56 -10.69
C LEU A 131 -16.70 6.03 -10.97
N THR A 132 -17.81 6.54 -10.43
CA THR A 132 -18.32 7.89 -10.73
C THR A 132 -18.37 8.77 -9.49
N LEU A 133 -17.78 9.95 -9.57
CA LEU A 133 -17.89 11.02 -8.58
C LEU A 133 -19.20 11.78 -8.75
N ARG A 134 -20.13 11.58 -7.81
CA ARG A 134 -21.49 12.15 -7.88
C ARG A 134 -21.55 13.57 -7.31
N SER A 135 -20.96 13.77 -6.13
CA SER A 135 -20.94 15.05 -5.43
C SER A 135 -19.62 15.21 -4.69
N VAL A 136 -19.19 16.46 -4.49
CA VAL A 136 -18.11 16.85 -3.59
C VAL A 136 -18.60 18.05 -2.80
N GLU A 137 -18.56 17.93 -1.49
CA GLU A 137 -18.80 18.97 -0.50
C GLU A 137 -17.50 19.19 0.24
N GLY A 138 -17.01 20.42 0.29
CA GLY A 138 -15.74 20.75 0.94
C GLY A 138 -15.24 22.13 0.53
N PRO A 139 -14.11 22.57 1.10
CA PRO A 139 -13.56 23.91 0.88
C PRO A 139 -12.92 24.13 -0.49
N GLY A 140 -12.70 23.06 -1.27
CA GLY A 140 -12.00 23.12 -2.54
C GLY A 140 -12.40 22.02 -3.52
N GLU A 141 -11.57 21.83 -4.52
CA GLU A 141 -11.73 20.84 -5.58
C GLU A 141 -10.91 19.58 -5.31
N PHE A 142 -11.37 18.46 -5.85
CA PHE A 142 -10.78 17.14 -5.74
C PHE A 142 -10.40 16.57 -7.10
N ALA A 143 -9.27 15.86 -7.17
CA ALA A 143 -8.92 15.00 -8.29
C ALA A 143 -8.25 13.71 -7.83
N ALA A 144 -8.49 12.64 -8.59
CA ALA A 144 -7.82 11.36 -8.49
C ALA A 144 -7.05 11.10 -9.79
N TYR A 145 -5.81 10.61 -9.68
CA TYR A 145 -4.99 10.24 -10.84
C TYR A 145 -4.04 9.11 -10.48
N THR A 146 -3.49 8.44 -11.49
CA THR A 146 -2.38 7.49 -11.32
C THR A 146 -1.08 8.12 -11.79
N LEU A 147 0.01 7.78 -11.11
CA LEU A 147 1.36 8.04 -11.62
C LEU A 147 1.82 6.85 -12.46
N ALA A 148 2.15 7.10 -13.73
CA ALA A 148 2.58 6.04 -14.66
C ALA A 148 4.11 6.01 -14.86
N GLY A 149 4.84 7.01 -14.36
CA GLY A 149 6.28 7.18 -14.46
C GLY A 149 6.73 8.55 -13.91
N ILE A 150 7.99 8.95 -14.12
CA ILE A 150 8.44 10.30 -13.72
C ILE A 150 7.67 11.33 -14.52
N GLY A 151 7.00 12.25 -13.85
CA GLY A 151 6.35 13.38 -14.50
C GLY A 151 5.15 13.01 -15.36
N GLU A 152 4.68 11.76 -15.32
CA GLU A 152 3.49 11.29 -16.02
C GLU A 152 2.35 11.04 -15.03
N ALA A 153 1.32 11.89 -15.12
CA ALA A 153 0.09 11.76 -14.34
C ALA A 153 -1.08 11.53 -15.29
N SER A 154 -1.87 10.49 -15.03
CA SER A 154 -3.08 10.16 -15.79
C SER A 154 -4.32 10.43 -14.93
N PRO A 155 -5.12 11.46 -15.25
CA PRO A 155 -6.34 11.76 -14.52
C PRO A 155 -7.30 10.57 -14.58
N LEU A 156 -7.82 10.15 -13.42
CA LEU A 156 -8.86 9.14 -13.33
C LEU A 156 -10.24 9.79 -13.28
N PHE A 157 -10.48 10.63 -12.26
CA PHE A 157 -11.73 11.37 -12.09
C PHE A 157 -11.54 12.58 -11.15
N GLY A 158 -12.42 13.56 -11.18
CA GLY A 158 -12.33 14.73 -10.31
C GLY A 158 -13.55 15.64 -10.37
N SER A 159 -13.61 16.62 -9.47
CA SER A 159 -14.70 17.60 -9.41
C SER A 159 -14.48 18.78 -10.36
N ARG A 160 -13.22 19.04 -10.73
CA ARG A 160 -12.79 20.19 -11.53
C ARG A 160 -13.35 20.21 -12.95
N PRO A 161 -13.61 21.40 -13.50
CA PRO A 161 -13.91 21.56 -14.92
C PRO A 161 -12.79 20.98 -15.79
N GLY A 162 -13.16 20.17 -16.79
CA GLY A 162 -12.20 19.55 -17.73
C GLY A 162 -11.62 18.21 -17.24
N VAL A 163 -11.88 17.80 -16.00
CA VAL A 163 -11.59 16.44 -15.51
C VAL A 163 -12.87 15.60 -15.61
N THR A 164 -12.76 14.36 -16.09
CA THR A 164 -13.92 13.45 -16.13
C THR A 164 -14.45 13.19 -14.71
N ARG A 165 -15.76 13.00 -14.57
CA ARG A 165 -16.40 12.57 -13.32
C ARG A 165 -16.39 11.05 -13.16
N THR A 166 -16.06 10.29 -14.20
CA THR A 166 -16.13 8.83 -14.22
C THR A 166 -14.82 8.24 -14.72
N ALA A 167 -14.30 7.26 -13.96
CA ALA A 167 -13.21 6.38 -14.37
C ALA A 167 -13.77 5.00 -14.74
N HIS A 168 -13.28 4.43 -15.84
CA HIS A 168 -13.55 3.05 -16.23
C HIS A 168 -12.35 2.19 -15.85
N LEU A 169 -12.57 1.21 -14.97
CA LEU A 169 -11.53 0.36 -14.41
C LEU A 169 -11.72 -1.08 -14.89
N PRO A 170 -10.66 -1.76 -15.34
CA PRO A 170 -10.73 -3.18 -15.62
C PRO A 170 -11.03 -3.95 -14.33
N VAL A 171 -11.85 -5.00 -14.40
CA VAL A 171 -12.16 -5.86 -13.24
C VAL A 171 -11.01 -6.82 -12.94
N GLY A 172 -10.96 -7.35 -11.72
CA GLY A 172 -9.93 -8.32 -11.33
C GLY A 172 -8.55 -7.68 -11.11
N MET A 173 -8.47 -6.36 -11.00
CA MET A 173 -7.20 -5.63 -10.93
C MET A 173 -7.13 -4.74 -9.69
N ARG A 174 -5.95 -4.72 -9.06
CA ARG A 174 -5.58 -3.74 -8.05
C ARG A 174 -4.70 -2.66 -8.69
N THR A 175 -5.29 -1.51 -9.00
CA THR A 175 -4.60 -0.37 -9.64
C THR A 175 -3.89 0.45 -8.56
N GLY A 176 -2.58 0.25 -8.38
CA GLY A 176 -1.75 1.02 -7.45
C GLY A 176 -1.33 2.39 -8.00
N GLY A 177 -0.60 3.16 -7.18
CA GLY A 177 -0.07 4.47 -7.59
C GLY A 177 -1.13 5.56 -7.67
N VAL A 178 -2.23 5.40 -6.92
CA VAL A 178 -3.37 6.30 -6.96
C VAL A 178 -3.13 7.46 -6.01
N VAL A 179 -3.29 8.67 -6.55
CA VAL A 179 -3.14 9.91 -5.80
C VAL A 179 -4.50 10.58 -5.72
N TRP A 180 -4.99 10.80 -4.50
CA TRP A 180 -6.09 11.72 -4.23
C TRP A 180 -5.50 13.06 -3.83
N VAL A 181 -5.92 14.12 -4.52
CA VAL A 181 -5.39 15.47 -4.35
C VAL A 181 -6.52 16.49 -4.21
N PHE A 182 -6.25 17.51 -3.40
CA PHE A 182 -7.16 18.58 -3.02
C PHE A 182 -6.44 19.92 -3.17
N ASP A 183 -7.16 21.01 -3.41
CA ASP A 183 -6.58 22.37 -3.52
C ASP A 183 -6.92 23.32 -2.38
N ALA A 184 -7.60 22.81 -1.34
CA ALA A 184 -7.78 23.48 -0.08
C ALA A 184 -7.70 22.46 1.06
N ALA A 185 -7.13 22.88 2.19
CA ALA A 185 -7.20 22.10 3.43
C ALA A 185 -8.58 22.21 4.08
N GLY A 186 -8.97 21.18 4.84
CA GLY A 186 -10.25 21.09 5.55
C GLY A 186 -10.96 19.76 5.31
N ASP A 187 -12.21 19.68 5.77
CA ASP A 187 -13.01 18.47 5.69
C ASP A 187 -13.78 18.40 4.38
N TYR A 188 -13.74 17.21 3.76
CA TYR A 188 -14.46 16.90 2.55
C TYR A 188 -15.41 15.73 2.77
N ARG A 189 -16.55 15.80 2.08
CA ARG A 189 -17.48 14.71 1.92
C ARG A 189 -17.81 14.55 0.44
N PHE A 190 -17.64 13.36 -0.10
CA PHE A 190 -18.02 13.09 -1.48
C PHE A 190 -18.65 11.73 -1.66
N THR A 191 -19.54 11.63 -2.65
CA THR A 191 -20.24 10.39 -2.96
C THR A 191 -19.63 9.77 -4.20
N LEU A 192 -19.15 8.53 -4.07
CA LEU A 192 -18.72 7.70 -5.19
C LEU A 192 -19.79 6.63 -5.48
N THR A 193 -20.06 6.42 -6.76
CA THR A 193 -20.90 5.33 -7.26
C THR A 193 -20.04 4.37 -8.05
N GLY A 194 -19.96 3.12 -7.61
CA GLY A 194 -19.52 2.01 -8.45
C GLY A 194 -20.71 1.46 -9.21
N SER A 195 -20.54 1.19 -10.49
CA SER A 195 -21.61 0.59 -11.30
C SER A 195 -21.05 -0.28 -12.41
N SER A 196 -21.84 -1.27 -12.81
CA SER A 196 -21.58 -2.05 -14.02
C SER A 196 -22.87 -2.72 -14.51
N THR A 197 -22.79 -3.40 -15.65
CA THR A 197 -23.88 -4.21 -16.20
C THR A 197 -23.45 -5.67 -16.17
N LEU A 198 -24.25 -6.54 -15.53
CA LEU A 198 -24.02 -7.98 -15.54
C LEU A 198 -24.21 -8.54 -16.95
N ARG A 199 -23.62 -9.70 -17.27
CA ARG A 199 -23.87 -10.37 -18.56
C ARG A 199 -25.34 -10.75 -18.80
N SER A 200 -26.16 -10.80 -17.75
CA SER A 200 -27.61 -10.94 -17.86
C SER A 200 -28.32 -9.68 -18.37
N GLY A 201 -27.62 -8.56 -18.54
CA GLY A 201 -28.15 -7.25 -18.92
C GLY A 201 -28.65 -6.41 -17.73
N ARG A 202 -28.71 -6.97 -16.52
CA ARG A 202 -29.11 -6.22 -15.32
C ARG A 202 -28.00 -5.27 -14.88
N LYS A 203 -28.35 -4.02 -14.59
CA LYS A 203 -27.46 -3.02 -14.02
C LYS A 203 -27.33 -3.22 -12.51
N VAL A 204 -26.11 -3.11 -12.01
CA VAL A 204 -25.78 -3.14 -10.58
C VAL A 204 -25.01 -1.88 -10.22
N SER A 205 -25.26 -1.33 -9.04
CA SER A 205 -24.56 -0.16 -8.53
C SER A 205 -24.53 -0.14 -7.02
N ALA A 206 -23.55 0.55 -6.47
CA ALA A 206 -23.47 0.86 -5.05
C ALA A 206 -22.91 2.28 -4.87
N ASP A 207 -23.52 3.00 -3.94
CA ASP A 207 -23.12 4.34 -3.54
C ASP A 207 -22.44 4.28 -2.18
N ALA A 208 -21.36 5.04 -2.01
CA ALA A 208 -20.73 5.23 -0.71
C ALA A 208 -20.33 6.69 -0.52
N THR A 209 -20.52 7.18 0.71
CA THR A 209 -20.12 8.52 1.13
C THR A 209 -18.76 8.44 1.80
N TYR A 210 -17.78 9.10 1.22
CA TYR A 210 -16.41 9.19 1.73
C TYR A 210 -16.26 10.43 2.59
N ARG A 211 -15.56 10.28 3.72
CA ARG A 211 -15.14 11.39 4.58
C ARG A 211 -13.62 11.51 4.53
N VAL A 212 -13.13 12.69 4.23
CA VAL A 212 -11.69 12.96 4.09
C VAL A 212 -11.33 14.19 4.90
N HIS A 213 -10.27 14.11 5.69
CA HIS A 213 -9.68 15.25 6.37
C HIS A 213 -8.36 15.62 5.69
N VAL A 214 -8.31 16.80 5.07
CA VAL A 214 -7.10 17.33 4.45
C VAL A 214 -6.39 18.25 5.45
N PRO A 215 -5.17 17.89 5.91
CA PRO A 215 -4.51 18.65 6.98
C PRO A 215 -4.06 20.02 6.48
N THR A 216 -4.08 21.01 7.38
CA THR A 216 -3.52 22.35 7.15
C THR A 216 -2.00 22.34 7.22
N ILE A 217 -1.36 21.68 6.27
CA ILE A 217 0.10 21.68 6.09
C ILE A 217 0.46 22.80 5.12
N SER A 218 1.44 23.63 5.47
CA SER A 218 1.94 24.66 4.55
C SER A 218 2.67 23.98 3.38
N PRO A 219 2.30 24.26 2.11
CA PRO A 219 3.03 23.75 0.95
C PRO A 219 4.50 24.17 1.02
N ALA A 220 5.40 23.20 0.88
CA ALA A 220 6.82 23.52 0.81
C ALA A 220 7.09 24.53 -0.32
N GLU A 221 7.82 25.59 -0.02
CA GLU A 221 8.25 26.55 -1.04
C GLU A 221 9.19 25.82 -2.01
N GLN A 222 8.88 25.80 -3.30
CA GLN A 222 9.83 25.35 -4.30
C GLN A 222 10.97 26.37 -4.30
N ALA A 223 12.11 26.02 -3.70
CA ALA A 223 13.30 26.82 -3.83
C ALA A 223 13.57 27.02 -5.33
N PRO A 224 13.80 28.26 -5.81
CA PRO A 224 14.40 28.46 -7.12
C PRO A 224 15.67 27.62 -7.21
N LEU A 225 15.94 27.01 -8.37
CA LEU A 225 17.22 26.37 -8.63
C LEU A 225 18.34 27.32 -8.15
N PRO A 226 19.20 26.91 -7.20
CA PRO A 226 20.22 27.81 -6.71
C PRO A 226 21.13 28.19 -7.89
N ALA A 227 21.27 29.49 -8.14
CA ALA A 227 22.32 30.00 -9.00
C ALA A 227 23.66 29.46 -8.46
N VAL A 228 24.44 28.84 -9.34
CA VAL A 228 25.75 28.22 -9.03
C VAL A 228 26.60 29.19 -8.22
N ARG A 229 26.80 28.89 -6.93
CA ARG A 229 27.81 29.56 -6.10
C ARG A 229 28.97 28.60 -5.89
N GLN A 230 30.18 29.09 -6.19
CA GLN A 230 31.43 28.35 -6.10
C GLN A 230 31.74 27.89 -4.66
N PRO A 231 32.53 26.81 -4.49
CA PRO A 231 32.80 26.21 -3.17
C PRO A 231 33.76 27.08 -2.34
N VAL A 232 33.49 27.18 -1.04
CA VAL A 232 34.43 27.70 -0.03
C VAL A 232 35.02 26.50 0.76
N PRO A 233 36.32 26.49 1.13
CA PRO A 233 36.98 25.35 1.77
C PRO A 233 36.55 25.14 3.24
N PRO A 234 36.73 23.92 3.80
CA PRO A 234 36.31 23.58 5.17
C PRO A 234 37.37 23.92 6.23
N GLU A 235 36.94 24.46 7.37
CA GLU A 235 37.75 24.55 8.59
C GLU A 235 37.20 23.64 9.70
N GLY A 236 38.11 22.92 10.37
CA GLY A 236 38.05 22.72 11.82
C GLY A 236 37.42 21.43 12.34
N GLN A 237 38.17 20.33 12.30
CA GLN A 237 37.91 19.13 13.11
C GLN A 237 38.09 19.40 14.61
N SER A 238 37.31 18.73 15.46
CA SER A 238 37.65 18.43 16.84
C SER A 238 37.15 17.03 17.21
N ALA A 239 38.07 16.20 17.70
CA ALA A 239 37.86 14.80 18.08
C ALA A 239 37.87 14.64 19.64
N PRO A 240 37.76 13.44 20.23
CA PRO A 240 36.70 13.05 21.16
C PRO A 240 37.15 12.95 22.64
N ARG A 241 36.20 12.80 23.58
CA ARG A 241 36.47 12.53 25.00
C ARG A 241 36.05 11.09 25.40
N PRO A 242 36.76 10.40 26.32
CA PRO A 242 36.76 8.93 26.40
C PRO A 242 35.65 8.30 27.26
N LEU A 243 35.46 7.00 27.04
CA LEU A 243 34.60 6.03 27.73
C LEU A 243 34.77 5.97 29.26
N ALA A 244 33.67 5.62 29.95
CA ALA A 244 33.68 4.89 31.20
C ALA A 244 32.72 3.68 31.10
N ALA A 245 33.13 2.53 31.63
CA ALA A 245 32.38 1.28 31.79
C ALA A 245 32.76 0.66 33.15
N PRO A 246 32.14 -0.43 33.62
CA PRO A 246 30.72 -0.76 33.74
C PRO A 246 30.35 -1.12 35.22
N ALA A 247 29.07 -1.32 35.53
CA ALA A 247 28.64 -1.95 36.80
C ALA A 247 27.67 -3.11 36.56
N ALA A 248 27.75 -4.09 37.45
CA ALA A 248 27.50 -5.51 37.25
C ALA A 248 26.04 -5.98 37.22
N ALA A 249 25.86 -7.19 36.68
CA ALA A 249 24.62 -7.95 36.53
C ALA A 249 24.08 -8.58 37.83
N PRO A 250 22.83 -9.05 37.80
CA PRO A 250 22.48 -10.35 38.37
C PRO A 250 21.85 -11.32 37.35
N LYS A 251 22.10 -12.62 37.57
CA LYS A 251 21.64 -13.81 36.80
C LYS A 251 20.37 -14.42 37.47
N PRO A 252 19.72 -15.50 36.95
CA PRO A 252 18.30 -15.50 36.56
C PRO A 252 17.44 -16.49 37.34
N GLU A 253 16.10 -16.42 37.21
CA GLU A 253 15.24 -17.55 37.61
C GLU A 253 14.01 -17.76 36.71
N ALA A 254 13.89 -19.03 36.28
CA ALA A 254 12.77 -19.85 35.79
C ALA A 254 11.75 -19.33 34.75
N THR A 255 11.84 -19.94 33.56
CA THR A 255 10.84 -20.02 32.47
C THR A 255 9.58 -20.83 32.80
N PRO A 256 8.42 -20.47 32.21
CA PRO A 256 7.40 -21.44 31.81
C PRO A 256 7.42 -21.68 30.28
N LYS A 257 7.34 -22.96 29.92
CA LYS A 257 7.34 -23.54 28.57
C LYS A 257 6.16 -23.06 27.70
N PRO A 258 6.38 -22.56 26.47
CA PRO A 258 5.29 -22.28 25.53
C PRO A 258 4.69 -23.59 24.98
N ALA A 259 3.36 -23.66 24.97
CA ALA A 259 2.58 -24.71 24.33
C ALA A 259 2.72 -24.64 22.80
N VAL A 260 2.80 -25.82 22.19
CA VAL A 260 2.93 -26.04 20.74
C VAL A 260 1.68 -25.54 20.03
N ALA A 261 1.85 -24.58 19.11
CA ALA A 261 0.83 -24.20 18.14
C ALA A 261 0.90 -25.13 16.90
N PRO A 262 -0.23 -25.50 16.27
CA PRO A 262 -0.27 -26.41 15.14
C PRO A 262 0.32 -25.80 13.85
N PRO A 263 0.86 -26.61 12.91
CA PRO A 263 1.59 -26.12 11.75
C PRO A 263 0.64 -25.51 10.70
N VAL A 264 0.96 -24.30 10.25
CA VAL A 264 0.35 -23.65 9.07
C VAL A 264 1.12 -24.11 7.82
N LYS A 265 0.40 -24.52 6.76
CA LYS A 265 0.98 -25.02 5.50
C LYS A 265 1.95 -23.99 4.90
N ALA A 266 3.22 -24.38 4.79
CA ALA A 266 4.26 -23.59 4.13
C ALA A 266 3.99 -23.48 2.62
N ALA A 267 4.19 -22.27 2.07
CA ALA A 267 4.33 -22.09 0.62
C ALA A 267 5.50 -22.94 0.12
N THR A 268 5.26 -23.72 -0.93
CA THR A 268 6.24 -24.64 -1.52
C THR A 268 7.41 -23.88 -2.14
N THR A 269 8.62 -24.14 -1.66
CA THR A 269 9.86 -23.79 -2.37
C THR A 269 9.94 -24.64 -3.63
N ALA A 270 9.81 -24.01 -4.80
CA ALA A 270 10.10 -24.68 -6.06
C ALA A 270 11.61 -24.74 -6.25
N ALA A 271 12.18 -25.94 -6.26
CA ALA A 271 13.51 -26.17 -6.78
C ALA A 271 13.44 -26.29 -8.32
N GLY A 272 14.22 -25.50 -9.05
CA GLY A 272 14.83 -25.97 -10.30
C GLY A 272 14.17 -25.66 -11.65
N ALA A 273 13.41 -24.58 -11.82
CA ALA A 273 13.02 -24.12 -13.17
C ALA A 273 13.47 -22.68 -13.42
N ARG A 274 14.46 -22.52 -14.30
CA ARG A 274 14.91 -21.22 -14.83
C ARG A 274 13.72 -20.51 -15.46
N GLN A 275 13.51 -19.25 -15.07
CA GLN A 275 12.35 -18.47 -15.46
C GLN A 275 12.77 -17.11 -15.98
N VAL A 276 12.37 -16.81 -17.22
CA VAL A 276 12.32 -15.44 -17.72
C VAL A 276 10.97 -14.85 -17.32
N ILE A 277 10.99 -13.68 -16.68
CA ILE A 277 9.78 -12.97 -16.25
C ILE A 277 9.76 -11.62 -16.96
N ALA A 278 8.85 -11.46 -17.92
CA ALA A 278 8.74 -10.26 -18.74
C ALA A 278 7.49 -9.42 -18.45
N ASP A 279 6.59 -9.94 -17.63
CA ASP A 279 5.33 -9.30 -17.24
C ASP A 279 4.88 -9.81 -15.87
N GLY A 280 4.09 -8.99 -15.17
CA GLY A 280 3.47 -9.36 -13.91
C GLY A 280 4.25 -8.97 -12.66
N HIS A 281 3.62 -9.16 -11.51
CA HIS A 281 4.11 -8.73 -10.20
C HIS A 281 5.15 -9.71 -9.63
N VAL A 282 6.27 -9.17 -9.16
CA VAL A 282 7.31 -9.91 -8.46
C VAL A 282 7.92 -9.06 -7.35
N ASP A 283 8.30 -9.65 -6.23
CA ASP A 283 9.01 -8.93 -5.17
C ASP A 283 10.31 -9.62 -4.80
N MET A 284 11.36 -8.84 -4.57
CA MET A 284 12.55 -9.33 -3.89
C MET A 284 12.38 -9.20 -2.38
N GLY A 285 12.60 -10.28 -1.64
CA GLY A 285 12.48 -10.25 -0.19
C GLY A 285 13.31 -11.32 0.50
N PRO A 286 13.65 -11.13 1.78
CA PRO A 286 14.33 -12.13 2.55
C PRO A 286 13.36 -13.20 3.07
N GLN A 287 13.87 -14.39 3.29
CA GLN A 287 13.27 -15.43 4.10
C GLN A 287 14.24 -15.81 5.21
N LEU A 288 13.68 -16.19 6.36
CA LEU A 288 14.44 -16.66 7.51
C LEU A 288 14.02 -18.10 7.78
N SER A 289 14.96 -19.04 7.63
CA SER A 289 14.75 -20.45 7.99
C SER A 289 15.73 -20.81 9.09
N ALA A 290 15.19 -20.98 10.30
CA ALA A 290 15.95 -21.01 11.55
C ALA A 290 16.87 -19.79 11.67
N ASP A 291 18.12 -19.96 11.27
CA ASP A 291 19.20 -18.99 11.40
C ASP A 291 19.82 -18.60 10.03
N THR A 292 19.24 -19.12 8.95
CA THR A 292 19.66 -18.89 7.57
C THR A 292 18.77 -17.81 6.97
N TRP A 293 19.39 -16.72 6.56
CA TRP A 293 18.76 -15.62 5.85
C TRP A 293 19.02 -15.77 4.36
N THR A 294 17.99 -15.68 3.54
CA THR A 294 18.12 -15.87 2.08
C THR A 294 17.25 -14.90 1.34
N ILE A 295 17.83 -14.13 0.42
CA ILE A 295 17.11 -13.27 -0.50
C ILE A 295 16.55 -14.13 -1.64
N ARG A 296 15.25 -14.01 -1.88
CA ARG A 296 14.53 -14.72 -2.95
C ARG A 296 13.60 -13.77 -3.70
N ILE A 297 13.10 -14.25 -4.83
CA ILE A 297 12.05 -13.58 -5.61
C ILE A 297 10.73 -14.27 -5.34
N LYS A 298 9.77 -13.53 -4.80
CA LYS A 298 8.37 -13.93 -4.71
C LYS A 298 7.72 -13.67 -6.07
N ASP A 299 7.38 -14.73 -6.79
CA ASP A 299 6.71 -14.71 -8.08
C ASP A 299 5.20 -14.91 -7.88
N ASP A 300 4.45 -13.81 -7.95
CA ASP A 300 3.01 -13.74 -7.65
C ASP A 300 2.14 -13.85 -8.92
N ARG A 301 2.74 -14.20 -10.07
CA ARG A 301 2.01 -14.41 -11.34
C ARG A 301 1.12 -15.65 -11.31
N SER A 302 1.34 -16.54 -10.34
CA SER A 302 0.50 -17.70 -10.05
C SER A 302 -0.01 -17.64 -8.61
N SER A 303 -1.17 -18.23 -8.35
CA SER A 303 -1.71 -18.41 -7.00
C SER A 303 -1.77 -19.90 -6.65
N PRO A 304 -1.12 -20.36 -5.56
CA PRO A 304 -0.34 -19.56 -4.61
C PRO A 304 0.98 -19.04 -5.22
N PRO A 305 1.58 -17.98 -4.63
CA PRO A 305 2.84 -17.44 -5.11
C PRO A 305 4.01 -18.40 -4.90
N VAL A 306 5.02 -18.31 -5.77
CA VAL A 306 6.20 -19.19 -5.76
C VAL A 306 7.43 -18.39 -5.38
N TRP A 307 8.18 -18.85 -4.37
CA TRP A 307 9.47 -18.27 -4.01
C TRP A 307 10.58 -18.96 -4.82
N ARG A 308 11.31 -18.16 -5.62
CA ARG A 308 12.38 -18.60 -6.52
C ARG A 308 13.75 -18.11 -6.07
N GLU A 309 14.79 -18.89 -6.37
CA GLU A 309 16.17 -18.41 -6.24
C GLU A 309 16.46 -17.30 -7.25
N THR A 310 17.20 -16.28 -6.84
CA THR A 310 17.58 -15.16 -7.73
C THR A 310 18.40 -15.61 -8.94
N ALA A 311 19.17 -16.70 -8.81
CA ALA A 311 19.95 -17.30 -9.90
C ALA A 311 19.08 -17.99 -10.96
N ASP A 312 17.86 -18.40 -10.60
CA ASP A 312 16.92 -19.06 -11.51
C ASP A 312 15.96 -18.07 -12.19
N VAL A 313 16.12 -16.76 -11.95
CA VAL A 313 15.22 -15.73 -12.50
C VAL A 313 16.01 -14.70 -13.30
N VAL A 314 15.53 -14.42 -14.51
CA VAL A 314 15.91 -13.23 -15.28
C VAL A 314 14.68 -12.37 -15.46
N LEU A 315 14.73 -11.14 -14.96
CA LEU A 315 13.69 -10.15 -15.24
C LEU A 315 13.96 -9.56 -16.62
N GLN A 316 12.96 -9.57 -17.51
CA GLN A 316 13.08 -9.02 -18.85
C GLN A 316 12.33 -7.70 -18.94
N VAL A 317 13.05 -6.64 -19.28
CA VAL A 317 12.50 -5.31 -19.57
C VAL A 317 12.38 -5.18 -21.08
N LYS A 318 11.16 -5.19 -21.61
CA LYS A 318 10.89 -5.11 -23.04
C LYS A 318 10.89 -3.66 -23.56
N ASP A 319 10.92 -3.47 -24.87
CA ASP A 319 10.92 -2.14 -25.49
C ASP A 319 9.60 -1.37 -25.30
N ASN A 320 8.52 -2.05 -24.91
CA ASN A 320 7.26 -1.39 -24.49
C ASN A 320 7.41 -0.60 -23.18
N ALA A 321 8.53 -0.74 -22.46
CA ALA A 321 8.86 0.03 -21.26
C ALA A 321 9.73 1.27 -21.56
N LYS A 322 9.95 1.63 -22.83
CA LYS A 322 10.73 2.81 -23.20
C LYS A 322 9.98 4.09 -22.87
N ILE A 323 10.69 5.04 -22.27
CA ILE A 323 10.22 6.41 -22.08
C ILE A 323 11.27 7.40 -22.59
N THR A 324 10.84 8.64 -22.82
CA THR A 324 11.74 9.78 -23.04
C THR A 324 12.02 10.46 -21.70
N VAL A 325 13.29 10.72 -21.39
CA VAL A 325 13.68 11.40 -20.14
C VAL A 325 13.03 12.79 -20.09
N PRO A 326 12.16 13.07 -19.10
CA PRO A 326 11.51 14.37 -18.96
C PRO A 326 12.47 15.40 -18.34
N ALA A 327 12.10 16.68 -18.40
CA ALA A 327 12.81 17.73 -17.67
C ALA A 327 12.77 17.46 -16.15
N GLY A 328 13.86 17.71 -15.43
CA GLY A 328 13.96 17.45 -13.98
C GLY A 328 14.30 16.00 -13.62
N ALA A 329 14.59 15.14 -14.60
CA ALA A 329 15.02 13.75 -14.43
C ALA A 329 16.45 13.51 -14.93
N GLU A 330 17.34 14.51 -14.78
CA GLU A 330 18.69 14.50 -15.34
C GLU A 330 19.58 13.38 -14.77
N PHE A 331 19.18 12.82 -13.61
CA PHE A 331 19.82 11.64 -13.04
C PHE A 331 19.65 10.39 -13.92
N LEU A 332 18.70 10.37 -14.87
CA LEU A 332 18.52 9.28 -15.84
C LEU A 332 19.25 9.50 -17.17
N GLY A 333 19.72 10.71 -17.47
CA GLY A 333 20.26 11.07 -18.77
C GLY A 333 19.94 12.52 -19.13
N LYS A 334 20.23 12.92 -20.37
CA LYS A 334 19.81 14.24 -20.86
C LYS A 334 18.32 14.20 -21.14
N GLN A 335 17.63 15.33 -20.95
CA GLN A 335 16.25 15.47 -21.39
C GLN A 335 16.14 15.11 -22.88
N GLY A 336 15.19 14.24 -23.22
CA GLY A 336 15.03 13.73 -24.59
C GLY A 336 15.72 12.39 -24.87
N ASP A 337 16.63 11.93 -23.99
CA ASP A 337 17.22 10.60 -24.13
C ASP A 337 16.14 9.51 -23.95
N THR A 338 16.34 8.35 -24.56
CA THR A 338 15.48 7.18 -24.36
C THR A 338 16.04 6.28 -23.27
N VAL A 339 15.19 5.89 -22.31
CA VAL A 339 15.54 4.93 -21.25
C VAL A 339 14.45 3.87 -21.13
N TRP A 340 14.76 2.73 -20.52
CA TRP A 340 13.78 1.69 -20.19
C TRP A 340 13.39 1.85 -18.72
N LEU A 341 12.10 2.04 -18.47
CA LEU A 341 11.54 2.29 -17.14
C LEU A 341 10.54 1.21 -16.76
N LEU A 342 10.84 0.43 -15.71
CA LEU A 342 9.82 -0.34 -15.01
C LEU A 342 9.12 0.62 -14.03
N PRO A 343 7.83 0.91 -14.23
CA PRO A 343 7.14 1.95 -13.48
C PRO A 343 6.82 1.50 -12.05
N GLN A 344 6.75 2.47 -11.14
CA GLN A 344 6.32 2.26 -9.76
C GLN A 344 4.89 1.71 -9.66
N SER A 345 4.03 2.04 -10.63
CA SER A 345 2.66 1.52 -10.74
C SER A 345 2.61 0.37 -11.75
N GLN A 346 1.83 -0.67 -11.45
CA GLN A 346 1.72 -1.82 -12.34
C GLN A 346 1.15 -1.44 -13.71
N GLN A 347 1.80 -1.93 -14.77
CA GLN A 347 1.32 -1.79 -16.15
C GLN A 347 1.22 -3.17 -16.82
N ALA A 348 0.18 -3.37 -17.62
CA ALA A 348 -0.02 -4.62 -18.34
C ALA A 348 1.12 -4.88 -19.33
N GLY A 349 1.63 -6.11 -19.38
CA GLY A 349 2.72 -6.50 -20.29
C GLY A 349 4.11 -5.99 -19.90
N ILE A 350 4.26 -5.42 -18.71
CA ILE A 350 5.54 -4.98 -18.13
C ILE A 350 5.76 -5.72 -16.80
N VAL A 351 6.97 -6.22 -16.56
CA VAL A 351 7.34 -6.83 -15.28
C VAL A 351 7.36 -5.75 -14.20
N TRP A 352 6.77 -6.05 -13.04
CA TRP A 352 6.58 -5.08 -11.97
C TRP A 352 7.31 -5.51 -10.70
N PRO A 353 8.62 -5.19 -10.59
CA PRO A 353 9.45 -5.57 -9.45
C PRO A 353 9.24 -4.65 -8.24
N GLY A 354 9.11 -5.27 -7.07
CA GLY A 354 9.07 -4.60 -5.77
C GLY A 354 10.10 -5.16 -4.79
N TRP A 355 10.03 -4.68 -3.55
CA TRP A 355 10.72 -5.27 -2.41
C TRP A 355 9.74 -5.56 -1.27
N ASN A 356 9.99 -6.65 -0.54
CA ASN A 356 9.03 -7.23 0.40
C ASN A 356 9.73 -7.73 1.68
N THR A 357 9.19 -7.37 2.86
CA THR A 357 9.60 -7.85 4.19
C THR A 357 8.43 -8.47 4.98
N GLN A 358 7.34 -8.82 4.29
CA GLN A 358 6.11 -9.42 4.82
C GLN A 358 6.16 -10.95 4.94
N HIS A 359 7.23 -11.61 4.47
CA HIS A 359 7.34 -13.05 4.66
C HIS A 359 7.22 -13.38 6.16
N GLN A 360 6.31 -14.30 6.53
CA GLN A 360 5.93 -14.53 7.92
C GLN A 360 7.15 -14.80 8.82
N SER A 361 8.13 -15.56 8.32
CA SER A 361 9.36 -15.85 9.07
C SER A 361 10.22 -14.61 9.37
N VAL A 362 10.11 -13.57 8.55
CA VAL A 362 10.81 -12.28 8.74
C VAL A 362 10.04 -11.45 9.76
N VAL A 363 8.72 -11.32 9.59
CA VAL A 363 7.86 -10.56 10.50
C VAL A 363 7.92 -11.11 11.92
N SER A 364 7.92 -12.44 12.10
CA SER A 364 7.99 -13.06 13.44
C SER A 364 9.41 -13.27 13.95
N GLY A 365 10.41 -13.32 13.06
CA GLY A 365 11.76 -13.77 13.38
C GLY A 365 12.81 -12.68 13.46
N VAL A 366 12.52 -11.46 12.99
CA VAL A 366 13.43 -10.30 12.97
C VAL A 366 12.86 -9.18 13.83
N LYS A 367 13.76 -8.38 14.42
CA LYS A 367 13.42 -7.13 15.13
C LYS A 367 14.03 -5.92 14.43
N GLY A 368 13.40 -4.76 14.59
CA GLY A 368 13.88 -3.51 13.98
C GLY A 368 13.52 -3.43 12.50
N THR A 369 14.50 -3.14 11.65
CA THR A 369 14.35 -2.99 10.19
C THR A 369 15.22 -3.99 9.44
N VAL A 370 14.90 -4.19 8.16
CA VAL A 370 15.80 -4.85 7.20
C VAL A 370 16.60 -3.76 6.50
N THR A 371 17.92 -3.83 6.56
CA THR A 371 18.78 -2.97 5.73
C THR A 371 18.92 -3.59 4.35
N TRP A 372 18.52 -2.88 3.30
CA TRP A 372 18.74 -3.25 1.90
C TRP A 372 19.87 -2.39 1.32
N ALA A 373 20.90 -3.03 0.78
CA ALA A 373 22.04 -2.37 0.17
C ALA A 373 22.26 -2.80 -1.29
N LEU A 374 22.53 -1.83 -2.16
CA LEU A 374 23.09 -2.03 -3.48
C LEU A 374 24.62 -1.98 -3.38
N LYS A 375 25.27 -3.11 -3.64
CA LYS A 375 26.72 -3.30 -3.50
C LYS A 375 27.48 -3.02 -4.79
N GLY A 376 26.80 -3.08 -5.93
CA GLY A 376 27.38 -2.84 -7.24
C GLY A 376 26.40 -3.15 -8.37
N VAL A 377 26.69 -2.60 -9.54
CA VAL A 377 25.96 -2.86 -10.79
C VAL A 377 26.97 -3.13 -11.88
N ASN A 378 26.80 -4.23 -12.59
CA ASN A 378 27.51 -4.50 -13.84
C ASN A 378 26.49 -4.51 -14.98
N GLY A 379 26.73 -3.74 -16.03
CA GLY A 379 25.84 -3.63 -17.18
C GLY A 379 26.32 -2.56 -18.17
N PRO A 380 25.68 -2.44 -19.34
CA PRO A 380 26.11 -1.54 -20.42
C PRO A 380 25.86 -0.06 -20.13
N GLY A 381 24.91 0.26 -19.26
CA GLY A 381 24.54 1.64 -18.92
C GLY A 381 24.31 1.84 -17.43
N ARG A 382 23.65 2.95 -17.10
CA ARG A 382 23.29 3.28 -15.71
C ARG A 382 22.00 2.58 -15.32
N PHE A 383 21.95 2.17 -14.06
CA PHE A 383 20.77 1.77 -13.31
C PHE A 383 20.41 2.84 -12.27
N ALA A 384 19.12 3.14 -12.13
CA ALA A 384 18.59 3.91 -11.00
C ALA A 384 17.29 3.29 -10.47
N LEU A 385 17.13 3.29 -9.15
CA LEU A 385 15.88 3.00 -8.45
C LEU A 385 15.43 4.27 -7.74
N PHE A 386 14.19 4.70 -7.97
CA PHE A 386 13.67 5.92 -7.37
C PHE A 386 12.16 5.85 -7.18
N LEU A 387 11.66 6.62 -6.23
CA LEU A 387 10.23 6.82 -5.99
C LEU A 387 9.79 8.08 -6.70
N THR A 388 8.54 8.12 -7.15
CA THR A 388 7.92 9.35 -7.64
C THR A 388 6.88 9.75 -6.61
N GLY A 389 7.11 10.84 -5.88
CA GLY A 389 6.13 11.35 -4.93
C GLY A 389 4.87 11.85 -5.64
N SER A 390 3.80 12.11 -4.88
CA SER A 390 2.49 12.50 -5.41
C SER A 390 2.55 13.61 -6.47
N PHE A 391 3.46 14.58 -6.34
CA PHE A 391 3.62 15.70 -7.29
C PHE A 391 4.73 15.51 -8.32
N GLY A 392 5.06 14.26 -8.68
CA GLY A 392 6.00 13.96 -9.78
C GLY A 392 7.48 14.12 -9.44
N LYS A 393 7.84 14.54 -8.22
CA LYS A 393 9.24 14.67 -7.79
C LYS A 393 9.85 13.28 -7.60
N ALA A 394 10.99 13.04 -8.24
CA ALA A 394 11.78 11.84 -8.02
C ALA A 394 12.56 11.89 -6.69
N ASP A 395 12.49 10.82 -5.92
CA ASP A 395 13.36 10.55 -4.77
C ASP A 395 14.25 9.33 -5.09
N VAL A 396 15.53 9.58 -5.33
CA VAL A 396 16.46 8.57 -5.85
C VAL A 396 17.01 7.72 -4.72
N LEU A 397 16.55 6.47 -4.64
CA LEU A 397 16.96 5.49 -3.64
C LEU A 397 18.34 4.89 -3.96
N PHE A 398 18.52 4.44 -5.20
CA PHE A 398 19.81 3.95 -5.70
C PHE A 398 20.13 4.55 -7.07
N ASP A 399 21.40 4.90 -7.27
CA ASP A 399 21.92 5.37 -8.56
C ASP A 399 23.31 4.77 -8.78
N SER A 400 23.45 3.93 -9.79
CA SER A 400 24.71 3.25 -10.11
C SER A 400 25.87 4.18 -10.47
N ALA A 401 25.62 5.47 -10.74
CA ALA A 401 26.68 6.46 -10.91
C ALA A 401 27.25 6.99 -9.59
N LYS A 402 26.59 6.72 -8.45
CA LYS A 402 27.07 7.08 -7.12
C LYS A 402 27.93 5.96 -6.52
N PRO A 403 28.86 6.29 -5.62
CA PRO A 403 29.70 5.28 -4.95
C PRO A 403 28.88 4.20 -4.25
N PHE A 404 29.38 2.96 -4.27
CA PHE A 404 28.83 1.83 -3.53
C PHE A 404 29.58 1.62 -2.19
N PRO A 405 28.94 0.99 -1.18
CA PRO A 405 27.54 0.57 -1.16
C PRO A 405 26.58 1.73 -0.92
N GLN A 406 25.38 1.62 -1.48
CA GLN A 406 24.24 2.48 -1.15
C GLN A 406 23.25 1.65 -0.33
N GLN A 407 22.56 2.23 0.65
CA GLN A 407 21.69 1.48 1.55
C GLN A 407 20.45 2.26 1.97
N LEU A 408 19.38 1.52 2.25
CA LEU A 408 18.14 2.03 2.81
C LEU A 408 17.61 1.06 3.89
N SER A 409 16.90 1.61 4.87
CA SER A 409 16.25 0.84 5.93
C SER A 409 14.79 0.59 5.56
N VAL A 410 14.42 -0.67 5.42
CA VAL A 410 13.06 -1.13 5.13
C VAL A 410 12.39 -1.57 6.44
N PRO A 411 11.27 -0.97 6.84
CA PRO A 411 10.49 -1.47 7.98
C PRO A 411 10.08 -2.94 7.78
N LEU A 412 9.83 -3.66 8.88
CA LEU A 412 9.23 -4.99 8.79
C LEU A 412 7.81 -4.89 8.26
N ASN A 413 7.32 -5.98 7.65
CA ASN A 413 5.98 -6.04 7.09
C ASN A 413 5.70 -4.99 5.99
N THR A 414 6.74 -4.58 5.26
CA THR A 414 6.67 -3.64 4.14
C THR A 414 6.54 -4.39 2.82
N HIS A 415 5.67 -3.89 1.95
CA HIS A 415 5.60 -4.23 0.53
C HIS A 415 5.61 -2.92 -0.24
N ALA A 416 6.62 -2.70 -1.07
CA ALA A 416 6.73 -1.45 -1.80
C ALA A 416 7.28 -1.64 -3.21
N HIS A 417 6.94 -0.69 -4.07
CA HIS A 417 7.39 -0.59 -5.45
C HIS A 417 8.03 0.77 -5.69
N GLY A 418 8.96 0.79 -6.64
CA GLY A 418 9.60 2.00 -7.12
C GLY A 418 9.81 1.90 -8.62
N ASN A 419 10.35 2.96 -9.20
CA ASN A 419 10.68 3.02 -10.60
C ASN A 419 12.11 2.51 -10.82
N TRP A 420 12.28 1.53 -11.71
CA TRP A 420 13.59 0.97 -12.05
C TRP A 420 13.96 1.39 -13.47
N ALA A 421 14.97 2.24 -13.61
CA ALA A 421 15.39 2.78 -14.89
C ALA A 421 16.74 2.22 -15.35
N PHE A 422 16.85 1.95 -16.64
CA PHE A 422 18.06 1.48 -17.31
C PHE A 422 18.32 2.34 -18.55
N THR A 423 19.53 2.87 -18.69
CA THR A 423 19.84 3.83 -19.76
C THR A 423 20.26 3.20 -21.08
N GLU A 424 20.64 1.92 -21.08
CA GLU A 424 21.10 1.19 -22.27
C GLU A 424 20.48 -0.21 -22.30
N PRO A 425 20.24 -0.80 -23.49
CA PRO A 425 19.83 -2.18 -23.59
C PRO A 425 21.01 -3.12 -23.34
N GLY A 426 20.76 -4.25 -22.68
CA GLY A 426 21.71 -5.32 -22.44
C GLY A 426 21.48 -6.01 -21.09
N LEU A 427 22.45 -6.83 -20.68
CA LEU A 427 22.38 -7.55 -19.41
C LEU A 427 22.95 -6.74 -18.25
N TYR A 428 22.16 -6.64 -17.19
CA TYR A 428 22.50 -6.03 -15.93
C TYR A 428 22.55 -7.08 -14.83
N ARG A 429 23.58 -6.99 -13.97
CA ARG A 429 23.75 -7.80 -12.76
C ARG A 429 23.89 -6.85 -11.57
N LEU A 430 22.88 -6.83 -10.73
CA LEU A 430 22.80 -5.99 -9.53
C LEU A 430 23.19 -6.83 -8.31
N ALA A 431 24.29 -6.48 -7.65
CA ALA A 431 24.69 -7.11 -6.39
C ALA A 431 23.88 -6.50 -5.24
N VAL A 432 22.92 -7.26 -4.72
CA VAL A 432 21.96 -6.83 -3.69
C VAL A 432 22.24 -7.57 -2.39
N GLN A 433 22.27 -6.83 -1.28
CA GLN A 433 22.44 -7.37 0.05
C GLN A 433 21.26 -6.97 0.93
N MET A 434 20.75 -7.89 1.72
CA MET A 434 19.76 -7.60 2.76
C MET A 434 20.26 -8.16 4.08
N SER A 435 20.15 -7.38 5.14
CA SER A 435 20.56 -7.79 6.49
C SER A 435 19.55 -7.38 7.55
N GLY A 436 19.49 -8.12 8.65
CA GLY A 436 18.62 -7.84 9.78
C GLY A 436 19.17 -8.41 11.08
N THR A 437 18.42 -8.24 12.17
CA THR A 437 18.74 -8.84 13.47
C THR A 437 17.59 -9.74 13.91
N THR A 438 17.87 -11.00 14.20
CA THR A 438 16.84 -11.92 14.68
C THR A 438 16.29 -11.48 16.04
N THR A 439 15.11 -11.96 16.41
CA THR A 439 14.53 -11.72 17.75
C THR A 439 15.45 -12.21 18.88
N ALA A 440 16.23 -13.28 18.63
CA ALA A 440 17.29 -13.78 19.51
C ALA A 440 18.55 -12.89 19.56
N GLY A 441 18.61 -11.80 18.78
CA GLY A 441 19.72 -10.85 18.77
C GLY A 441 20.88 -11.19 17.83
N LYS A 442 20.75 -12.20 16.97
CA LYS A 442 21.78 -12.60 16.00
C LYS A 442 21.70 -11.73 14.74
N ALA A 443 22.83 -11.20 14.27
CA ALA A 443 22.89 -10.55 12.96
C ALA A 443 22.81 -11.60 11.85
N VAL A 444 22.00 -11.32 10.83
CA VAL A 444 21.83 -12.15 9.64
C VAL A 444 21.98 -11.30 8.38
N THR A 445 22.58 -11.87 7.35
CA THR A 445 22.85 -11.17 6.08
C THR A 445 22.91 -12.19 4.95
N ASP A 446 22.53 -11.76 3.76
CA ASP A 446 22.70 -12.51 2.51
C ASP A 446 22.98 -11.53 1.38
N THR A 447 23.73 -11.98 0.37
CA THR A 447 24.06 -11.19 -0.82
C THR A 447 23.82 -12.03 -2.06
N LYS A 448 23.00 -11.51 -2.97
CA LYS A 448 22.60 -12.18 -4.21
C LYS A 448 22.82 -11.27 -5.41
N THR A 449 22.76 -11.86 -6.60
CA THR A 449 22.76 -11.12 -7.86
C THR A 449 21.37 -11.17 -8.46
N LEU A 450 20.77 -10.00 -8.69
CA LEU A 450 19.58 -9.89 -9.52
C LEU A 450 20.01 -9.70 -10.97
N THR A 451 19.49 -10.52 -11.88
CA THR A 451 19.80 -10.46 -13.31
C THR A 451 18.63 -9.87 -14.09
N ILE A 452 18.91 -8.83 -14.87
CA ILE A 452 17.92 -8.12 -15.69
C ILE A 452 18.41 -8.07 -17.14
N ALA A 453 17.56 -8.47 -18.08
CA ALA A 453 17.80 -8.32 -19.51
C ALA A 453 16.95 -7.15 -20.04
N VAL A 454 17.60 -6.11 -20.55
CA VAL A 454 16.95 -4.85 -20.95
C VAL A 454 16.92 -4.70 -22.46
N GLY A 455 15.74 -4.42 -23.01
CA GLY A 455 15.46 -4.25 -24.43
C GLY A 455 15.21 -5.56 -25.17
N ASP A 456 14.34 -5.51 -26.19
CA ASP A 456 13.89 -6.70 -26.94
C ASP A 456 15.02 -7.42 -27.69
N ARG A 457 16.13 -6.73 -27.94
CA ARG A 457 17.33 -7.27 -28.59
C ARG A 457 18.27 -8.01 -27.63
N THR A 458 18.02 -7.95 -26.33
CA THR A 458 18.82 -8.65 -25.32
C THR A 458 18.22 -10.02 -25.09
N ASP A 459 18.98 -11.08 -25.41
CA ASP A 459 18.58 -12.45 -25.10
C ASP A 459 18.55 -12.67 -23.58
N PRO A 460 17.37 -12.87 -22.97
CA PRO A 460 17.26 -13.06 -21.52
C PRO A 460 17.84 -14.40 -21.06
N THR A 461 17.95 -15.40 -21.94
CA THR A 461 18.44 -16.74 -21.57
C THR A 461 19.94 -16.75 -21.28
N SER A 462 20.71 -15.87 -21.94
CA SER A 462 22.12 -15.65 -21.64
C SER A 462 22.37 -15.14 -20.20
N GLY A 463 21.35 -14.62 -19.52
CA GLY A 463 21.42 -14.22 -18.11
C GLY A 463 21.73 -15.36 -17.14
N PHE A 464 21.38 -16.59 -17.51
CA PHE A 464 21.63 -17.80 -16.71
C PHE A 464 23.08 -18.32 -16.80
N GLY A 465 23.93 -17.75 -17.66
CA GLY A 465 25.32 -18.16 -17.85
C GLY A 465 25.55 -19.09 -19.05
N PRO A 466 26.81 -19.50 -19.30
CA PRO A 466 27.25 -20.15 -20.53
C PRO A 466 26.68 -21.56 -20.78
N ASP A 467 26.04 -22.19 -19.80
CA ASP A 467 25.34 -23.49 -19.96
C ASP A 467 23.90 -23.32 -20.49
N SER A 468 23.66 -22.33 -21.35
CA SER A 468 22.35 -22.00 -21.93
C SER A 468 22.12 -22.61 -23.33
N GLY A 469 23.02 -23.49 -23.78
CA GLY A 469 22.88 -24.21 -25.05
C GLY A 469 21.77 -25.27 -25.05
N SER A 470 20.75 -25.03 -25.88
CA SER A 470 19.89 -25.99 -26.60
C SER A 470 19.39 -27.24 -25.84
N GLY A 471 18.19 -27.12 -25.26
CA GLY A 471 17.26 -28.24 -25.09
C GLY A 471 16.24 -28.25 -26.22
N GLY A 472 16.70 -28.36 -27.48
CA GLY A 472 15.82 -28.55 -28.63
C GLY A 472 15.19 -29.93 -28.61
N GLY A 473 13.92 -30.00 -28.20
CA GLY A 473 13.01 -31.11 -28.49
C GLY A 473 11.88 -30.56 -29.34
N GLY A 474 12.03 -30.64 -30.65
CA GLY A 474 10.95 -30.35 -31.58
C GLY A 474 9.90 -31.45 -31.51
N ASP A 475 8.63 -31.04 -31.46
CA ASP A 475 7.59 -31.67 -32.26
C ASP A 475 6.61 -30.57 -32.69
N ASN A 476 6.52 -30.41 -34.02
CA ASN A 476 5.48 -29.67 -34.68
C ASN A 476 4.20 -30.49 -34.57
N ASP A 477 3.16 -29.93 -33.98
CA ASP A 477 1.80 -30.18 -34.45
C ASP A 477 0.97 -28.91 -34.30
N GLY A 478 0.48 -28.44 -35.45
CA GLY A 478 -0.25 -27.18 -35.57
C GLY A 478 -1.65 -27.27 -34.97
N LYS A 479 -1.99 -26.26 -34.17
CA LYS A 479 -3.37 -25.79 -34.08
C LYS A 479 -3.41 -24.32 -33.66
N GLU A 480 -3.78 -23.45 -34.60
CA GLU A 480 -4.31 -22.12 -34.29
C GLU A 480 -5.53 -22.24 -33.36
N GLN A 481 -5.50 -21.54 -32.22
CA GLN A 481 -6.64 -20.82 -31.64
C GLN A 481 -6.28 -20.14 -30.30
N GLY A 482 -6.50 -18.82 -30.23
CA GLY A 482 -7.34 -18.20 -29.19
C GLY A 482 -6.74 -17.74 -27.85
N ALA A 483 -6.68 -16.41 -27.69
CA ALA A 483 -6.86 -15.63 -26.46
C ALA A 483 -6.02 -15.96 -25.21
N GLY A 484 -5.08 -15.06 -24.89
CA GLY A 484 -4.33 -15.06 -23.62
C GLY A 484 -5.27 -14.96 -22.41
N SER A 485 -5.31 -16.03 -21.62
CA SER A 485 -6.03 -16.07 -20.34
C SER A 485 -5.20 -15.39 -19.25
N LEU A 486 -5.79 -14.39 -18.60
CA LEU A 486 -5.28 -13.79 -17.37
C LEU A 486 -5.30 -14.83 -16.22
N PRO A 487 -4.27 -14.91 -15.35
CA PRO A 487 -4.28 -15.78 -14.19
C PRO A 487 -5.29 -15.29 -13.13
N ARG A 488 -6.07 -16.24 -12.60
CA ARG A 488 -7.11 -16.04 -11.59
C ARG A 488 -6.52 -16.15 -10.19
N THR A 489 -6.80 -15.18 -9.32
CA THR A 489 -6.64 -15.34 -7.86
C THR A 489 -8.01 -15.39 -7.20
N GLY A 490 -8.24 -16.43 -6.39
CA GLY A 490 -9.35 -16.50 -5.44
C GLY A 490 -10.55 -17.34 -5.87
N THR A 491 -10.54 -18.63 -5.56
CA THR A 491 -11.65 -19.29 -4.82
C THR A 491 -11.18 -20.67 -4.32
N GLY A 492 -11.50 -21.01 -3.07
CA GLY A 492 -11.77 -22.40 -2.70
C GLY A 492 -11.36 -22.81 -1.29
N TRP A 493 -12.22 -22.56 -0.29
CA TRP A 493 -12.86 -23.67 0.44
C TRP A 493 -13.96 -23.16 1.39
N VAL A 494 -15.15 -23.74 1.24
CA VAL A 494 -16.29 -23.64 2.17
C VAL A 494 -16.39 -25.00 2.86
N LEU A 495 -16.78 -24.96 4.15
CA LEU A 495 -17.29 -26.04 5.02
C LEU A 495 -16.28 -26.87 5.85
N SER A 496 -16.16 -26.51 7.14
CA SER A 496 -16.68 -27.28 8.31
C SER A 496 -15.77 -27.15 9.53
N ALA A 497 -16.15 -26.34 10.53
CA ALA A 497 -15.90 -26.56 11.96
C ALA A 497 -16.61 -25.48 12.78
N ALA A 498 -17.92 -25.62 12.95
CA ALA A 498 -18.63 -25.04 14.07
C ALA A 498 -18.16 -25.72 15.38
N ALA A 499 -18.21 -24.97 16.49
CA ALA A 499 -18.01 -25.42 17.87
C ALA A 499 -16.56 -25.56 18.40
N ALA A 500 -15.88 -24.42 18.63
CA ALA A 500 -14.87 -24.29 19.70
C ALA A 500 -14.65 -22.85 20.20
N GLY A 501 -15.53 -21.90 19.87
CA GLY A 501 -15.32 -20.45 20.10
C GLY A 501 -16.14 -19.80 21.23
N VAL A 502 -16.86 -20.58 22.05
CA VAL A 502 -17.79 -20.01 23.05
C VAL A 502 -17.31 -20.12 24.51
N VAL A 503 -16.24 -20.87 24.80
CA VAL A 503 -15.82 -21.10 26.20
C VAL A 503 -14.74 -20.12 26.70
N LEU A 504 -13.97 -19.46 25.82
CA LEU A 504 -12.88 -18.55 26.25
C LEU A 504 -13.31 -17.09 26.48
N VAL A 505 -14.51 -16.68 26.05
CA VAL A 505 -15.03 -15.32 26.30
C VAL A 505 -15.76 -15.23 27.66
N ALA A 506 -16.22 -16.35 28.21
CA ALA A 506 -16.93 -16.39 29.50
C ALA A 506 -16.00 -16.33 30.73
N VAL A 507 -14.73 -16.76 30.61
CA VAL A 507 -13.79 -16.74 31.74
C VAL A 507 -13.13 -15.36 31.91
N GLY A 508 -12.88 -14.64 30.81
CA GLY A 508 -12.30 -13.29 30.84
C GLY A 508 -13.24 -12.22 31.40
N THR A 509 -14.55 -12.36 31.19
CA THR A 509 -15.56 -11.41 31.67
C THR A 509 -15.82 -11.53 33.18
N VAL A 510 -15.69 -12.72 33.78
CA VAL A 510 -15.87 -12.92 35.23
C VAL A 510 -14.67 -12.41 36.05
N LEU A 511 -13.45 -12.50 35.53
CA LEU A 511 -12.24 -11.99 36.20
C LEU A 511 -12.12 -10.45 36.17
N MET A 512 -12.66 -9.79 35.13
CA MET A 512 -12.71 -8.33 35.07
C MET A 512 -13.80 -7.72 35.98
N LEU A 513 -14.89 -8.43 36.23
CA LEU A 513 -15.97 -7.97 37.12
C LEU A 513 -15.61 -8.11 38.61
N LEU A 514 -14.78 -9.09 38.99
CA LEU A 514 -14.32 -9.28 40.38
C LEU A 514 -13.21 -8.32 40.80
N THR A 515 -12.40 -7.83 39.86
CA THR A 515 -11.32 -6.85 40.14
C THR A 515 -11.83 -5.41 40.21
N ARG A 516 -12.92 -5.07 39.50
CA ARG A 516 -13.59 -3.76 39.62
C ARG A 516 -14.37 -3.58 40.92
N ARG A 517 -14.91 -4.65 41.53
CA ARG A 517 -15.63 -4.56 42.83
C ARG A 517 -14.72 -4.39 44.04
N ARG A 518 -13.42 -4.71 43.97
CA ARG A 518 -12.47 -4.51 45.09
C ARG A 518 -11.84 -3.11 45.16
N ARG A 519 -11.92 -2.31 44.08
CA ARG A 519 -11.37 -0.93 44.07
C ARG A 519 -12.39 0.16 44.44
N ALA A 520 -13.68 -0.17 44.54
CA ALA A 520 -14.73 0.77 44.95
C ALA A 520 -15.05 0.75 46.46
N GLY A 521 -14.50 -0.20 47.25
CA GLY A 521 -14.77 -0.33 48.69
C GLY A 521 -13.68 0.23 49.62
N LEU A 522 -12.64 0.87 49.09
CA LEU A 522 -11.50 1.38 49.88
C LEU A 522 -11.40 2.92 49.91
N ALA A 523 -12.39 3.62 49.35
CA ALA A 523 -12.42 5.09 49.32
C ALA A 523 -13.42 5.73 50.33
N ASP A 524 -14.16 4.93 51.11
CA ASP A 524 -15.27 5.43 51.96
C ASP A 524 -15.14 5.16 53.47
N THR A 525 -13.96 4.78 53.97
CA THR A 525 -13.72 4.53 55.41
C THR A 525 -12.67 5.45 56.06
N ALA A 526 -12.38 6.60 55.47
CA ALA A 526 -11.48 7.60 56.06
C ALA A 526 -12.18 8.94 56.30
N ARG A 527 -13.34 8.93 56.98
CA ARG A 527 -13.96 10.09 57.68
C ARG A 527 -15.24 9.63 58.40
N ALA A 528 -15.12 9.19 59.66
CA ALA A 528 -16.14 9.30 60.71
C ALA A 528 -15.77 8.42 61.90
N ASN A 529 -15.32 9.01 63.01
CA ASN A 529 -15.94 8.85 64.33
C ASN A 529 -15.27 9.80 65.34
N PRO A 530 -16.02 10.23 66.38
CA PRO A 530 -16.06 11.61 66.90
C PRO A 530 -14.81 12.09 67.64
#